data_AF-A0A536QIQ3-F1
#
_entry.id   AF-A0A536QIQ3-F1
#
_cell.length_a   1.000
_cell.length_b   1.000
_cell.length_c   1.000
_cell.angle_alpha   90.00
_cell.angle_beta   90.00
_cell.angle_gamma   90.00
#
_symmetry.space_group_name_H-M   'P 1'
#
loop_
_entity.id
_entity.type
_entity.pdbx_description
1 polymer ?
#
loop_
_entity_poly.entity_id
_entity_poly.type
_entity_poly.pdbx_seq_one_letter_code
_entity_poly.pdbx_strand_id
1 'polypeptide(L)'
;MEFILVGLSHQTAPVDIREQVFIPEAAVGECVRRLIDHDLIESGVLLSTCNRTELYAVTATSDAQDRLLESFGWWPHALPFA
;
A
#
# COMPACT_ATOMS: atom_id res chain seq x y z
N MET A 1 1.60 3.60 17.97
CA MET A 1 1.28 4.60 16.93
C MET A 1 2.57 4.95 16.22
N GLU A 2 2.79 4.34 15.07
CA GLU A 2 3.96 4.55 14.23
C GLU A 2 3.53 5.09 12.87
N PHE A 3 4.36 5.93 12.28
CA PHE A 3 4.16 6.40 10.92
C PHE A 3 5.07 5.62 10.00
N ILE A 4 4.48 4.94 9.02
CA ILE A 4 5.22 4.10 8.10
C ILE A 4 4.98 4.53 6.65
N LEU A 5 6.00 4.30 5.83
CA LEU A 5 5.90 4.35 4.38
C LEU A 5 6.20 2.97 3.83
N VAL A 6 5.32 2.47 2.97
CA VAL A 6 5.55 1.25 2.19
C VAL A 6 5.23 1.52 0.74
N GLY A 7 6.10 1.09 -0.17
CA GLY A 7 5.89 1.33 -1.59
C GLY A 7 7.15 1.28 -2.42
N LEU A 8 7.00 1.70 -3.66
CA LEU A 8 8.06 1.73 -4.64
C LEU A 8 7.97 2.96 -5.53
N SER A 9 9.12 3.35 -6.09
CA SER A 9 9.26 4.54 -6.92
C SER A 9 10.18 4.26 -8.10
N HIS A 10 10.29 5.21 -9.03
CA HIS A 10 11.25 5.17 -10.14
C HIS A 10 12.72 5.04 -9.68
N GLN A 11 13.04 5.35 -8.42
CA GLN A 11 14.40 5.19 -7.89
C GLN A 11 14.66 3.75 -7.44
N THR A 12 13.61 3.01 -7.07
CA THR A 12 13.73 1.68 -6.47
C THR A 12 13.23 0.55 -7.36
N ALA A 13 12.45 0.86 -8.40
CA ALA A 13 11.86 -0.13 -9.30
C ALA A 13 11.81 0.36 -10.76
N PRO A 14 12.11 -0.52 -11.74
CA PRO A 14 11.94 -0.22 -13.15
C PRO A 14 10.46 -0.09 -13.53
N VAL A 15 10.19 0.43 -14.73
CA VAL A 15 8.82 0.80 -15.17
C VAL A 15 7.85 -0.38 -15.23
N ASP A 16 8.31 -1.53 -15.71
CA ASP A 16 7.55 -2.77 -15.80
C ASP A 16 7.05 -3.25 -14.43
N ILE A 17 7.88 -3.16 -13.39
CA ILE A 17 7.46 -3.46 -12.01
C ILE A 17 6.47 -2.41 -11.49
N ARG A 18 6.67 -1.13 -11.83
CA ARG A 18 5.78 -0.04 -11.39
C ARG A 18 4.38 -0.13 -11.99
N GLU A 19 4.27 -0.59 -13.23
CA GLU A 19 2.99 -0.81 -13.90
C GLU A 19 2.18 -1.92 -13.22
N GLN A 20 2.82 -2.95 -12.67
CA GLN A 20 2.16 -4.05 -11.96
C GLN A 20 1.52 -3.62 -10.64
N VAL A 21 2.04 -2.56 -10.00
CA VAL A 21 1.52 -2.06 -8.73
C VAL A 21 0.73 -0.76 -8.87
N PHE A 22 0.47 -0.32 -10.10
CA PHE A 22 -0.32 0.88 -10.35
C PHE A 22 -1.75 0.69 -9.83
N ILE A 23 -2.25 1.69 -9.12
CA ILE A 23 -3.63 1.74 -8.66
C ILE A 23 -4.34 2.90 -9.36
N PRO A 24 -5.41 2.63 -10.12
CA PRO A 24 -6.25 3.67 -10.69
C PRO A 24 -6.85 4.56 -9.60
N GLU A 25 -6.96 5.86 -9.86
CA GLU A 25 -7.51 6.85 -8.91
C GLU A 25 -8.86 6.42 -8.33
N ALA A 26 -9.74 5.85 -9.16
CA ALA A 26 -11.05 5.35 -8.73
C ALA A 26 -11.00 4.19 -7.71
N ALA A 27 -9.89 3.47 -7.62
CA ALA A 27 -9.68 2.35 -6.71
C ALA A 27 -8.91 2.74 -5.44
N VAL A 28 -8.25 3.91 -5.40
CA VAL A 28 -7.41 4.36 -4.28
C VAL A 28 -8.20 4.35 -2.95
N GLY A 29 -9.40 4.94 -2.94
CA GLY A 29 -10.22 5.02 -1.74
C GLY A 29 -10.66 3.64 -1.23
N GLU A 30 -11.00 2.72 -2.13
CA GLU A 30 -11.35 1.34 -1.78
C GLU A 30 -10.15 0.59 -1.20
N CYS A 31 -8.97 0.73 -1.78
CA CYS A 31 -7.75 0.10 -1.28
C CYS A 31 -7.44 0.55 0.15
N VAL A 32 -7.45 1.85 0.42
CA VAL A 32 -7.19 2.39 1.76
C VAL A 32 -8.25 1.91 2.75
N ARG A 33 -9.53 1.91 2.36
CA ARG A 33 -10.62 1.44 3.22
C ARG A 33 -10.47 -0.03 3.60
N ARG A 34 -10.09 -0.90 2.67
CA ARG A 34 -9.82 -2.31 2.98
C ARG A 34 -8.68 -2.48 3.97
N LEU A 35 -7.60 -1.72 3.84
CA LEU A 35 -6.49 -1.80 4.80
C LEU A 35 -6.93 -1.41 6.22
N ILE A 36 -7.87 -0.47 6.34
CA ILE A 36 -8.48 -0.09 7.62
C ILE A 36 -9.42 -1.20 8.11
N ASP A 37 -10.31 -1.70 7.25
CA ASP A 37 -11.30 -2.75 7.58
C ASP A 37 -10.62 -4.07 8.04
N HIS A 38 -9.35 -4.28 7.69
CA HIS A 38 -8.52 -5.43 8.09
C HIS A 38 -7.52 -5.16 9.23
N ASP A 39 -7.65 -4.02 9.93
CA ASP A 39 -6.76 -3.61 11.02
C ASP A 39 -5.26 -3.61 10.64
N LEU A 40 -4.94 -3.35 9.36
CA LEU A 40 -3.55 -3.18 8.92
C LEU A 40 -3.07 -1.77 9.21
N ILE A 41 -3.93 -0.77 9.01
CA ILE A 41 -3.65 0.64 9.27
C ILE A 41 -4.81 1.29 10.03
N GLU A 42 -4.54 2.29 10.85
CA GLU A 42 -5.58 3.14 11.46
C GLU A 42 -6.06 4.20 10.47
N SER A 43 -5.12 4.73 9.68
CA SER A 43 -5.37 5.72 8.63
C SER A 43 -4.21 5.77 7.66
N GLY A 44 -4.44 6.30 6.46
CA GLY A 44 -3.36 6.49 5.51
C GLY A 44 -3.76 7.21 4.23
N VAL A 45 -2.73 7.55 3.46
CA VAL A 45 -2.84 8.13 2.13
C VAL A 45 -2.10 7.22 1.17
N LEU A 46 -2.79 6.81 0.11
CA LEU A 46 -2.21 6.06 -0.98
C LEU A 46 -1.99 6.98 -2.18
N LEU A 47 -0.73 7.09 -2.61
CA LEU A 47 -0.30 7.87 -3.76
C LEU A 47 0.14 6.94 -4.87
N SER A 48 -0.65 6.84 -5.94
CA SER A 48 -0.29 6.07 -7.14
C SER A 48 -0.23 6.99 -8.36
N THR A 49 0.92 7.03 -9.01
CA THR A 49 1.22 7.83 -10.20
C THR A 49 2.11 7.02 -11.13
N CYS A 50 2.44 7.56 -12.31
CA CYS A 50 3.43 6.94 -13.19
C CYS A 50 4.84 6.82 -12.57
N ASN A 51 5.14 7.53 -11.48
CA ASN A 51 6.47 7.60 -10.87
C ASN A 51 6.62 6.81 -9.57
N ARG A 52 5.51 6.48 -8.91
CA ARG A 52 5.49 5.86 -7.57
C ARG A 52 4.12 5.26 -7.28
N THR A 53 4.13 4.18 -6.50
CA THR A 53 2.97 3.72 -5.73
C THR A 53 3.40 3.56 -4.29
N GLU A 54 2.92 4.44 -3.42
CA GLU A 54 3.36 4.57 -2.03
C GLU A 54 2.16 4.74 -1.09
N LEU A 55 2.12 3.96 -0.02
CA LEU A 55 1.19 4.09 1.08
C LEU A 55 1.91 4.74 2.27
N TYR A 56 1.37 5.86 2.71
CA TYR A 56 1.76 6.58 3.92
C TYR A 56 0.70 6.27 4.98
N ALA A 57 1.07 5.59 6.06
CA ALA A 57 0.10 5.06 7.00
C ALA A 57 0.50 5.28 8.46
N VAL A 58 -0.53 5.32 9.30
CA VAL A 58 -0.41 5.25 10.75
C VAL A 58 -0.85 3.87 11.21
N THR A 59 -0.04 3.22 12.04
CA THR A 59 -0.32 1.89 12.60
C THR A 59 -0.33 1.89 14.12
N ALA A 60 -1.17 1.03 14.71
CA ALA A 60 -1.28 0.91 16.16
C ALA A 60 -0.07 0.18 16.77
N THR A 61 0.44 -0.85 16.09
CA THR A 61 1.41 -1.82 16.59
C THR A 61 2.68 -1.87 15.73
N SER A 62 3.79 -2.26 16.35
CA SER A 62 5.11 -2.40 15.71
C SER A 62 5.13 -3.53 14.67
N ASP A 63 4.39 -4.62 14.92
CA ASP A 63 4.28 -5.77 14.00
C ASP A 63 3.48 -5.44 12.73
N ALA A 64 2.82 -4.29 12.67
CA ALA A 64 2.05 -3.88 11.50
C ALA A 64 2.95 -3.65 10.27
N GLN A 65 4.22 -3.32 10.48
CA GLN A 65 5.16 -3.01 9.40
C GLN A 65 5.44 -4.23 8.51
N ASP A 66 5.73 -5.38 9.12
CA ASP A 66 5.96 -6.65 8.39
C ASP A 66 4.68 -7.11 7.68
N ARG A 67 3.52 -7.03 8.35
CA ARG A 67 2.22 -7.39 7.76
C ARG A 67 1.84 -6.50 6.58
N LEU A 68 2.17 -5.21 6.63
CA LEU A 68 1.96 -4.27 5.53
C LEU A 68 2.89 -4.56 4.36
N LEU A 69 4.15 -4.88 4.63
CA LEU A 69 5.10 -5.26 3.59
C LEU A 69 4.69 -6.56 2.91
N GLU A 70 4.28 -7.57 3.68
CA GLU A 70 3.71 -8.81 3.17
C GLU A 70 2.48 -8.52 2.31
N SER A 71 1.53 -7.72 2.79
CA SER A 71 0.35 -7.30 2.02
C SER A 71 0.71 -6.58 0.72
N PHE A 72 1.83 -5.85 0.70
CA PHE A 72 2.35 -5.20 -0.50
C PHE A 72 2.84 -6.19 -1.57
N GLY A 73 3.27 -7.40 -1.18
CA GLY A 73 3.59 -8.47 -2.12
C GLY A 73 2.38 -9.03 -2.88
N TRP A 74 1.16 -8.77 -2.38
CA TRP A 74 -0.11 -9.22 -2.95
C TRP A 74 -0.89 -8.07 -3.61
N TRP A 75 -0.29 -6.88 -3.62
CA TRP A 75 -0.83 -5.62 -4.12
C TRP A 75 -0.93 -5.58 -5.66
N PRO A 76 -1.94 -4.92 -6.26
CA PRO A 76 -3.31 -4.68 -5.79
C PRO A 76 -4.29 -5.75 -6.29
N HIS A 77 -3.85 -6.67 -7.16
CA HIS A 77 -4.71 -7.61 -7.88
C HIS A 77 -5.09 -8.85 -7.05
N ALA A 78 -4.41 -9.10 -5.93
CA ALA A 78 -4.56 -10.33 -5.18
C ALA A 78 -4.54 -10.11 -3.67
N LEU A 79 -4.90 -8.91 -3.17
CA LEU A 79 -5.04 -8.68 -1.73
C LEU A 79 -5.99 -9.75 -1.17
N PRO A 80 -5.47 -10.77 -0.46
CA PRO A 80 -6.23 -11.96 -0.13
C PRO A 80 -7.00 -11.64 1.14
N PHE A 81 -8.11 -10.93 0.99
CA PHE A 81 -8.99 -10.63 2.09
C PHE A 81 -10.10 -11.66 2.12
N ALA A 82 -9.75 -12.85 2.62
CA ALA A 82 -10.67 -13.89 3.06
C ALA A 82 -10.77 -13.87 4.59
#